data_AF-K9ZZA1-F1
#
_entry.id   AF-K9ZZA1-F1
#
_cell.length_a   1.000
_cell.length_b   1.000
_cell.length_c   1.000
_cell.angle_alpha   90.00
_cell.angle_beta   90.00
_cell.angle_gamma   90.00
#
_symmetry.space_group_name_H-M   'P 1'
#
loop_
_entity.id
_entity.type
_entity.pdbx_description
1 polymer ?
#
loop_
_entity_poly.entity_id
_entity_poly.type
_entity_poly.pdbx_seq_one_letter_code
_entity_poly.pdbx_strand_id
1 'polypeptide(L)'
;MTNTPKLDALNPRHKKFVLAYCETLNDSEAARAAGYADRREGWRLRQREDIGAAISEILEDFVMGKTELLARLSRDARADMRDFTHVSPVSREFWTPARTHPEVRELAASRKLHVDDLDDYDLEGHFGAERVAHTADGVRLIREHVIESEVVIDWQKIEERGQLSVIKKLKKAKDGSVEFELVDAVRAKELIGRHHKLFTDKVEHSGDVGLVIGIDVIPPEGVRDDA
;
A
#
# COMPACT_ATOMS: atom_id res chain seq x y z
N MET A 1 21.24 -18.29 -12.09
CA MET A 1 21.25 -19.27 -10.98
C MET A 1 22.46 -18.92 -10.13
N THR A 2 22.24 -18.37 -8.95
CA THR A 2 23.32 -18.10 -8.00
C THR A 2 23.94 -19.42 -7.57
N ASN A 3 25.26 -19.44 -7.39
CA ASN A 3 25.99 -20.61 -6.94
C ASN A 3 25.72 -20.76 -5.43
N THR A 4 25.09 -21.85 -4.99
CA THR A 4 24.66 -22.06 -3.59
C THR A 4 25.40 -23.26 -2.97
N PRO A 5 26.73 -23.17 -2.80
CA PRO A 5 27.58 -24.31 -2.45
C PRO A 5 27.22 -24.93 -1.10
N LYS A 6 26.69 -24.16 -0.14
CA LYS A 6 26.32 -24.69 1.17
C LYS A 6 25.03 -25.50 1.10
N LEU A 7 24.05 -25.04 0.31
CA LEU A 7 22.86 -25.84 0.01
C LEU A 7 23.27 -27.13 -0.70
N ASP A 8 24.21 -27.06 -1.64
CA ASP A 8 24.59 -28.21 -2.43
C ASP A 8 25.27 -29.34 -1.66
N ALA A 9 25.97 -28.99 -0.57
CA ALA A 9 26.59 -29.93 0.36
C ALA A 9 25.58 -30.68 1.25
N LEU A 10 24.33 -30.23 1.34
CA LEU A 10 23.33 -30.87 2.20
C LEU A 10 22.71 -32.12 1.55
N ASN A 11 22.20 -33.03 2.39
CA ASN A 11 21.44 -34.17 1.89
C ASN A 11 20.11 -33.71 1.24
N PRO A 12 19.49 -34.51 0.36
CA PRO A 12 18.29 -34.10 -0.38
C PRO A 12 17.11 -33.65 0.51
N ARG A 13 16.96 -34.26 1.69
CA ARG A 13 15.88 -33.94 2.63
C ARG A 13 16.11 -32.60 3.34
N HIS A 14 17.34 -32.33 3.75
CA HIS A 14 17.75 -31.03 4.31
C HIS A 14 17.70 -29.92 3.25
N LYS A 15 18.09 -30.19 2.00
CA LYS A 15 17.90 -29.23 0.90
C LYS A 15 16.43 -28.82 0.78
N LYS A 16 15.52 -29.81 0.77
CA LYS A 16 14.08 -29.57 0.71
C LYS A 16 13.57 -28.78 1.92
N PHE A 17 14.09 -29.05 3.11
CA PHE A 17 13.78 -28.28 4.32
C PHE A 17 14.23 -26.83 4.21
N VAL A 18 15.48 -26.59 3.81
CA VAL A 18 16.05 -25.25 3.67
C VAL A 18 15.27 -24.41 2.67
N LEU A 19 14.95 -24.95 1.49
CA LEU A 19 14.17 -24.26 0.47
C LEU A 19 12.75 -23.92 0.98
N ALA A 20 12.05 -24.89 1.56
CA ALA A 20 10.72 -24.67 2.12
C ALA A 20 10.73 -23.67 3.29
N TYR A 21 11.81 -23.64 4.08
CA TYR A 21 11.98 -22.66 5.15
C TYR A 21 12.19 -21.25 4.60
N CYS A 22 13.02 -21.08 3.57
CA CYS A 22 13.26 -19.76 2.98
C CYS A 22 11.99 -19.17 2.32
N GLU A 23 11.07 -20.02 1.87
CA GLU A 23 9.76 -19.61 1.34
C GLU A 23 8.75 -19.25 2.44
N THR A 24 8.71 -20.01 3.54
CA THR A 24 7.62 -19.92 4.54
C THR A 24 8.01 -19.24 5.86
N LEU A 25 9.32 -19.13 6.13
CA LEU A 25 9.91 -18.70 7.40
C LEU A 25 9.32 -19.43 8.63
N ASN A 26 8.90 -20.68 8.44
CA ASN A 26 8.21 -21.48 9.45
C ASN A 26 8.84 -22.88 9.57
N ASP A 27 9.42 -23.16 10.74
CA ASP A 27 10.11 -24.42 11.03
C ASP A 27 9.21 -25.66 10.83
N SER A 28 7.97 -25.58 11.29
CA SER A 28 7.03 -26.72 11.27
C SER A 28 6.51 -27.02 9.86
N GLU A 29 6.19 -25.97 9.09
CA GLU A 29 5.73 -26.11 7.70
C GLU A 29 6.86 -26.58 6.80
N ALA A 30 8.08 -26.07 6.98
CA ALA A 30 9.26 -26.52 6.24
C ALA A 30 9.58 -28.00 6.52
N ALA A 31 9.50 -28.44 7.79
CA ALA A 31 9.68 -29.84 8.16
C ALA A 31 8.63 -30.75 7.50
N ARG A 32 7.36 -30.34 7.51
CA ARG A 32 6.27 -31.05 6.84
C ARG A 32 6.49 -31.15 5.33
N ALA A 33 6.83 -30.04 4.68
CA ALA A 33 7.10 -29.99 3.24
C ALA A 33 8.31 -30.86 2.83
N ALA A 34 9.34 -30.91 3.69
CA ALA A 34 10.51 -31.77 3.53
C ALA A 34 10.26 -33.25 3.87
N GLY A 35 9.04 -33.60 4.29
CA GLY A 35 8.62 -34.97 4.55
C GLY A 35 9.09 -35.52 5.90
N TYR A 36 9.40 -34.69 6.89
CA TYR A 36 9.69 -35.11 8.26
C TYR A 36 8.41 -35.59 8.96
N ALA A 37 8.53 -36.70 9.71
CA ALA A 37 7.39 -37.30 10.41
C ALA A 37 6.95 -36.46 11.62
N ASP A 38 7.90 -35.86 12.34
CA ASP A 38 7.62 -34.93 13.43
C ASP A 38 7.96 -33.49 13.02
N ARG A 39 6.94 -32.63 13.00
CA ARG A 39 7.09 -31.19 12.70
C ARG A 39 8.02 -30.46 13.67
N ARG A 40 8.20 -30.98 14.90
CA ARG A 40 9.11 -30.39 15.91
C ARG A 40 10.58 -30.54 15.55
N GLU A 41 10.92 -31.43 14.60
CA GLU A 41 12.28 -31.55 14.10
C GLU A 41 12.75 -30.28 13.38
N GLY A 42 11.84 -29.47 12.83
CA GLY A 42 12.18 -28.22 12.16
C GLY A 42 13.02 -27.26 13.02
N TRP A 43 12.66 -27.09 14.30
CA TRP A 43 13.41 -26.23 15.20
C TRP A 43 14.84 -26.73 15.42
N ARG A 44 15.01 -28.05 15.59
CA ARG A 44 16.33 -28.68 15.75
C ARG A 44 17.16 -28.58 14.47
N LEU A 45 16.53 -28.78 13.31
CA LEU A 45 17.18 -28.66 12.01
C LEU A 45 17.72 -27.23 11.81
N ARG A 46 16.93 -26.20 12.13
CA ARG A 46 17.37 -24.80 12.01
C ARG A 46 18.55 -24.45 12.91
N GLN A 47 18.68 -25.10 14.07
CA GLN A 47 19.80 -24.88 14.99
C GLN A 47 21.11 -25.52 14.55
N ARG A 48 21.08 -26.44 13.57
CA ARG A 48 22.31 -27.02 13.07
C ARG A 48 23.09 -25.99 12.25
N GLU A 49 24.40 -25.95 12.46
CA GLU A 49 25.30 -24.99 11.81
C GLU A 49 25.28 -25.12 10.27
N ASP A 50 25.27 -26.33 9.74
CA ASP A 50 25.25 -26.61 8.29
C ASP A 50 23.95 -26.11 7.62
N ILE A 51 22.81 -26.37 8.26
CA ILE A 51 21.49 -25.94 7.78
C ILE A 51 21.33 -24.42 7.97
N GLY A 52 21.72 -23.87 9.12
CA GLY A 52 21.67 -22.44 9.40
C GLY A 52 22.53 -21.62 8.43
N ALA A 53 23.71 -22.13 8.07
CA ALA A 53 24.58 -21.50 7.08
C ALA A 53 23.99 -21.53 5.66
N ALA A 54 23.31 -22.61 5.26
CA ALA A 54 22.61 -22.70 3.99
C ALA A 54 21.36 -21.81 3.93
N ILE A 55 20.58 -21.74 5.02
CA ILE A 55 19.47 -20.79 5.15
C ILE A 55 19.99 -19.36 5.03
N SER A 56 21.08 -19.03 5.72
CA SER A 56 21.65 -17.67 5.66
C SER A 56 22.13 -17.30 4.26
N GLU A 57 22.83 -18.22 3.57
CA GLU A 57 23.29 -18.00 2.18
C GLU A 57 22.13 -17.75 1.21
N ILE A 58 21.03 -18.50 1.35
CA ILE A 58 19.85 -18.31 0.50
C ILE A 58 19.11 -17.03 0.89
N LEU A 59 18.90 -16.79 2.18
CA LEU A 59 18.22 -15.58 2.64
C LEU A 59 19.00 -14.32 2.30
N GLU A 60 20.34 -14.34 2.28
CA GLU A 60 21.15 -13.21 1.80
C GLU A 60 20.83 -12.84 0.35
N ASP A 61 20.55 -13.82 -0.52
CA ASP A 61 20.07 -13.58 -1.88
C ASP A 61 18.62 -13.05 -1.93
N PHE A 62 17.79 -13.36 -0.93
CA PHE A 62 16.40 -12.88 -0.82
C PHE A 62 16.27 -11.54 -0.07
N VAL A 63 17.24 -11.19 0.78
CA VAL A 63 17.22 -9.96 1.56
C VAL A 63 17.54 -8.79 0.64
N MET A 64 16.59 -7.88 0.55
CA MET A 64 16.75 -6.62 -0.17
C MET A 64 18.00 -5.88 0.32
N GLY A 65 19.01 -5.79 -0.54
CA GLY A 65 20.23 -5.06 -0.23
C GLY A 65 19.95 -3.56 -0.02
N LYS A 66 20.86 -2.87 0.67
CA LYS A 66 20.74 -1.43 0.96
C LYS A 66 20.40 -0.59 -0.28
N THR A 67 21.07 -0.85 -1.40
CA THR A 67 20.85 -0.12 -2.65
C THR A 67 19.47 -0.37 -3.24
N GLU A 68 19.01 -1.62 -3.22
CA GLU A 68 17.66 -1.96 -3.69
C GLU A 68 16.58 -1.33 -2.80
N LEU A 69 16.78 -1.36 -1.48
CA LEU A 69 15.88 -0.72 -0.52
C LEU A 69 15.77 0.79 -0.78
N LEU A 70 16.90 1.45 -0.99
CA LEU A 70 16.91 2.88 -1.34
C LEU A 70 16.24 3.13 -2.70
N ALA A 71 16.42 2.26 -3.68
CA ALA A 71 15.77 2.38 -4.98
C ALA A 71 14.24 2.25 -4.88
N ARG A 72 13.75 1.31 -4.06
CA ARG A 72 12.31 1.11 -3.82
C ARG A 72 11.71 2.26 -3.00
N LEU A 73 12.35 2.67 -1.91
CA LEU A 73 11.95 3.87 -1.17
C LEU A 73 11.90 5.11 -2.08
N SER A 74 12.87 5.25 -2.98
CA SER A 74 12.90 6.37 -3.94
C SER A 74 11.79 6.29 -4.99
N ARG A 75 11.30 5.10 -5.32
CA ARG A 75 10.12 4.90 -6.15
C ARG A 75 8.87 5.32 -5.39
N ASP A 76 8.71 4.87 -4.16
CA ASP A 76 7.57 5.20 -3.30
C ASP A 76 7.48 6.71 -3.02
N ALA A 77 8.63 7.34 -2.75
CA ALA A 77 8.74 8.79 -2.53
C ALA A 77 8.34 9.64 -3.75
N ARG A 78 8.41 9.08 -4.96
CA ARG A 78 8.07 9.76 -6.22
C ARG A 78 6.69 9.38 -6.75
N ALA A 79 5.99 8.47 -6.11
CA ALA A 79 4.69 8.01 -6.57
C ALA A 79 3.67 9.17 -6.64
N ASP A 80 2.95 9.25 -7.75
CA ASP A 80 1.87 10.23 -7.97
C ASP A 80 0.57 9.49 -8.31
N MET A 81 -0.55 9.93 -7.73
CA MET A 81 -1.84 9.27 -7.94
C MET A 81 -2.29 9.31 -9.40
N ARG A 82 -1.89 10.34 -10.16
CA ARG A 82 -2.18 10.48 -11.60
C ARG A 82 -1.46 9.45 -12.45
N ASP A 83 -0.43 8.78 -11.92
CA ASP A 83 0.19 7.66 -12.61
C ASP A 83 -0.71 6.42 -12.65
N PHE A 84 -1.72 6.37 -11.78
CA PHE A 84 -2.59 5.21 -11.61
C PHE A 84 -4.05 5.47 -11.97
N THR A 85 -4.39 6.70 -12.36
CA THR A 85 -5.77 7.11 -12.66
C THR A 85 -5.90 7.77 -14.01
N HIS A 86 -7.07 7.64 -14.60
CA HIS A 86 -7.52 8.45 -15.72
C HIS A 86 -8.92 9.02 -15.42
N VAL A 87 -9.24 10.15 -16.05
CA VAL A 87 -10.61 10.68 -16.02
C VAL A 87 -11.37 10.01 -17.15
N SER A 88 -12.41 9.26 -16.79
CA SER A 88 -13.31 8.63 -17.75
C SER A 88 -14.64 9.36 -17.77
N PRO A 89 -15.16 9.77 -18.93
CA PRO A 89 -16.56 10.17 -19.05
C PRO A 89 -17.43 8.93 -18.88
N VAL A 90 -18.15 8.84 -17.77
CA VAL A 90 -19.16 7.81 -17.55
C VAL A 90 -20.50 8.38 -17.97
N SER A 91 -21.08 7.81 -19.02
CA SER A 91 -22.48 8.04 -19.35
C SER A 91 -23.35 7.31 -18.34
N ARG A 92 -24.21 8.05 -17.63
CA ARG A 92 -25.27 7.50 -16.80
C ARG A 92 -26.60 7.87 -17.40
N GLU A 93 -27.46 6.87 -17.49
CA GLU A 93 -28.85 7.05 -17.86
C GLU A 93 -29.73 6.79 -16.65
N PHE A 94 -30.61 7.73 -16.35
CA PHE A 94 -31.58 7.57 -15.28
C PHE A 94 -32.90 8.23 -15.66
N TRP A 95 -33.96 7.80 -14.97
CA TRP A 95 -35.31 8.31 -15.17
C TRP A 95 -35.62 9.35 -14.10
N THR A 96 -35.85 10.59 -14.53
CA THR A 96 -36.20 11.71 -13.64
C THR A 96 -37.67 12.04 -13.79
N PRO A 97 -38.43 12.26 -12.69
CA PRO A 97 -39.80 12.73 -12.79
C PRO A 97 -39.91 14.05 -13.56
N ALA A 98 -40.84 14.12 -14.51
CA ALA A 98 -41.02 15.29 -15.38
C ALA A 98 -41.21 16.59 -14.60
N ARG A 99 -41.91 16.55 -13.45
CA ARG A 99 -42.10 17.68 -12.52
C ARG A 99 -40.79 18.30 -11.99
N THR A 100 -39.73 17.50 -11.91
CA THR A 100 -38.41 17.91 -11.39
C THR A 100 -37.40 18.16 -12.50
N HIS A 101 -37.68 17.74 -13.73
CA HIS A 101 -36.75 17.84 -14.85
C HIS A 101 -36.62 19.30 -15.33
N PRO A 102 -35.39 19.86 -15.40
CA PRO A 102 -35.18 21.26 -15.81
C PRO A 102 -35.73 21.57 -17.20
N GLU A 103 -35.43 20.76 -18.22
CA GLU A 103 -35.90 21.02 -19.58
C GLU A 103 -37.43 20.89 -19.72
N VAL A 104 -38.10 20.09 -18.87
CA VAL A 104 -39.57 20.02 -18.88
C VAL A 104 -40.16 21.32 -18.35
N ARG A 105 -39.54 21.94 -17.33
CA ARG A 105 -39.95 23.26 -16.84
C ARG A 105 -39.76 24.34 -17.89
N GLU A 106 -38.66 24.27 -18.63
CA GLU A 106 -38.40 25.19 -19.76
C GLU A 106 -39.42 24.99 -20.89
N LEU A 107 -39.75 23.74 -21.22
CA LEU A 107 -40.78 23.41 -22.20
C LEU A 107 -42.17 23.94 -21.77
N ALA A 108 -42.56 23.70 -20.52
CA ALA A 108 -43.82 24.20 -19.96
C ALA A 108 -43.87 25.73 -20.03
N ALA A 109 -42.79 26.41 -19.62
CA ALA A 109 -42.68 27.87 -19.68
C ALA A 109 -42.77 28.39 -21.13
N SER A 110 -42.13 27.72 -22.09
CA SER A 110 -42.18 28.10 -23.51
C SER A 110 -43.59 28.03 -24.10
N ARG A 111 -44.41 27.10 -23.59
CA ARG A 111 -45.81 26.89 -23.97
C ARG A 111 -46.80 27.67 -23.11
N LYS A 112 -46.32 28.41 -22.09
CA LYS A 112 -47.14 29.12 -21.10
C LYS A 112 -48.10 28.19 -20.35
N LEU A 113 -47.64 26.97 -20.06
CA LEU A 113 -48.38 25.94 -19.33
C LEU A 113 -47.71 25.67 -17.96
N HIS A 114 -48.46 25.06 -17.03
CA HIS A 114 -47.84 24.45 -15.86
C HIS A 114 -47.20 23.10 -16.26
N VAL A 115 -46.20 22.63 -15.51
CA VAL A 115 -45.51 21.37 -15.81
C VAL A 115 -46.47 20.18 -15.80
N ASP A 116 -47.45 20.19 -14.89
CA ASP A 116 -48.45 19.12 -14.77
C ASP A 116 -49.46 19.11 -15.93
N ASP A 117 -49.58 20.22 -16.66
CA ASP A 117 -50.48 20.35 -17.82
C ASP A 117 -49.86 19.78 -19.10
N LEU A 118 -48.55 19.50 -19.12
CA LEU A 118 -47.90 18.84 -20.25
C LEU A 118 -48.36 17.38 -20.32
N ASP A 119 -48.89 16.99 -21.47
CA ASP A 119 -49.28 15.62 -21.75
C ASP A 119 -48.13 14.81 -22.39
N ASP A 120 -48.41 13.53 -22.66
CA ASP A 120 -47.40 12.63 -23.22
C ASP A 120 -47.03 13.05 -24.65
N TYR A 121 -47.97 13.59 -25.43
CA TYR A 121 -47.69 14.08 -26.78
C TYR A 121 -46.70 15.25 -26.76
N ASP A 122 -46.85 16.16 -25.81
CA ASP A 122 -45.97 17.31 -25.63
C ASP A 122 -44.56 16.89 -25.23
N LEU A 123 -44.46 15.92 -24.33
CA LEU A 123 -43.19 15.38 -23.84
C LEU A 123 -42.51 14.51 -24.91
N GLU A 124 -43.21 13.57 -25.52
CA GLU A 124 -42.67 12.70 -26.56
C GLU A 124 -42.27 13.51 -27.81
N GLY A 125 -43.03 14.56 -28.15
CA GLY A 125 -42.69 15.45 -29.26
C GLY A 125 -41.41 16.26 -29.02
N HIS A 126 -41.05 16.54 -27.77
CA HIS A 126 -39.84 17.29 -27.41
C HIS A 126 -38.64 16.38 -27.12
N PHE A 127 -38.85 15.31 -26.35
CA PHE A 127 -37.80 14.43 -25.84
C PHE A 127 -37.60 13.17 -26.68
N GLY A 128 -38.56 12.76 -27.50
CA GLY A 128 -38.61 11.46 -28.17
C GLY A 128 -39.35 10.43 -27.32
N ALA A 129 -40.17 9.59 -27.97
CA ALA A 129 -41.00 8.59 -27.28
C ALA A 129 -40.18 7.55 -26.51
N GLU A 130 -38.96 7.26 -26.94
CA GLU A 130 -38.03 6.35 -26.27
C GLU A 130 -37.44 6.91 -24.96
N ARG A 131 -37.65 8.21 -24.70
CA ARG A 131 -37.16 8.92 -23.52
C ARG A 131 -38.28 9.33 -22.57
N VAL A 132 -39.52 8.93 -22.83
CA VAL A 132 -40.68 9.19 -21.97
C VAL A 132 -41.22 7.86 -21.45
N ALA A 133 -41.49 7.77 -20.16
CA ALA A 133 -42.09 6.59 -19.54
C ALA A 133 -43.03 6.99 -18.39
N HIS A 134 -43.84 6.04 -17.94
CA HIS A 134 -44.77 6.24 -16.84
C HIS A 134 -44.65 5.13 -15.81
N THR A 135 -44.74 5.50 -14.52
CA THR A 135 -44.94 4.51 -13.46
C THR A 135 -46.39 4.02 -13.46
N ALA A 136 -46.66 2.90 -12.79
CA ALA A 136 -48.02 2.37 -12.61
C ALA A 136 -48.97 3.39 -11.94
N ASP A 137 -48.42 4.29 -11.12
CA ASP A 137 -49.16 5.34 -10.42
C ASP A 137 -49.34 6.62 -11.27
N GLY A 138 -48.97 6.59 -12.56
CA GLY A 138 -49.18 7.69 -13.51
C GLY A 138 -48.10 8.79 -13.47
N VAL A 139 -46.98 8.58 -12.78
CA VAL A 139 -45.89 9.58 -12.75
C VAL A 139 -45.12 9.52 -14.06
N ARG A 140 -45.06 10.64 -14.80
CA ARG A 140 -44.25 10.79 -16.02
C ARG A 140 -42.77 10.92 -15.69
N LEU A 141 -41.94 10.16 -16.39
CA LEU A 141 -40.50 10.09 -16.25
C LEU A 141 -39.84 10.47 -17.57
N ILE A 142 -38.77 11.25 -17.50
CA ILE A 142 -37.91 11.61 -18.63
C ILE A 142 -36.56 10.93 -18.46
N ARG A 143 -36.06 10.29 -19.52
CA ARG A 143 -34.75 9.65 -19.56
C ARG A 143 -33.66 10.70 -19.79
N GLU A 144 -32.85 10.90 -18.78
CA GLU A 144 -31.66 11.76 -18.83
C GLU A 144 -30.44 10.94 -19.24
N HIS A 145 -29.50 11.62 -19.91
CA HIS A 145 -28.19 11.09 -20.25
C HIS A 145 -27.14 12.09 -19.76
N VAL A 146 -26.53 11.81 -18.62
CA VAL A 146 -25.52 12.67 -18.01
C VAL A 146 -24.15 12.06 -18.28
N ILE A 147 -23.22 12.87 -18.79
CA ILE A 147 -21.80 12.52 -18.87
C ILE A 147 -21.13 13.06 -17.61
N GLU A 148 -20.93 12.20 -16.62
CA GLU A 148 -20.15 12.53 -15.43
C GLU A 148 -18.67 12.21 -15.67
N SER A 149 -17.77 13.05 -15.16
CA SER A 149 -16.35 12.73 -15.17
C SER A 149 -15.99 12.01 -13.87
N GLU A 150 -15.69 10.71 -13.96
CA GLU A 150 -15.22 9.92 -12.82
C GLU A 150 -13.72 9.65 -12.94
N VAL A 151 -13.01 9.69 -11.80
CA VAL A 151 -11.61 9.26 -11.73
C VAL A 151 -11.58 7.75 -11.56
N VAL A 152 -11.03 7.04 -12.54
CA VAL A 152 -11.00 5.58 -12.58
C VAL A 152 -9.55 5.09 -12.56
N ILE A 153 -9.30 3.98 -11.85
CA ILE A 153 -7.98 3.33 -11.82
C ILE A 153 -7.65 2.74 -13.20
N ASP A 154 -6.44 3.03 -13.68
CA ASP A 154 -5.87 2.45 -14.90
C ASP A 154 -5.04 1.21 -14.55
N TRP A 155 -5.69 0.04 -14.58
CA TRP A 155 -5.07 -1.24 -14.26
C TRP A 155 -3.96 -1.63 -15.23
N GLN A 156 -4.13 -1.31 -16.52
CA GLN A 156 -3.14 -1.63 -17.53
C GLN A 156 -1.84 -0.87 -17.29
N LYS A 157 -1.93 0.43 -16.99
CA LYS A 157 -0.76 1.27 -16.66
C LYS A 157 -0.05 0.82 -15.38
N ILE A 158 -0.78 0.27 -14.40
CA ILE A 158 -0.21 -0.32 -13.18
C ILE A 158 0.61 -1.58 -13.52
N GLU A 159 0.04 -2.49 -14.31
CA GLU A 159 0.68 -3.76 -14.69
C GLU A 159 1.94 -3.52 -15.54
N GLU A 160 1.84 -2.68 -16.57
CA GLU A 160 2.97 -2.33 -17.45
C GLU A 160 4.16 -1.74 -16.67
N ARG A 161 3.88 -1.04 -15.57
CA ARG A 161 4.91 -0.41 -14.72
C ARG A 161 5.45 -1.33 -13.64
N GLY A 162 4.81 -2.48 -13.39
CA GLY A 162 5.15 -3.35 -12.26
C GLY A 162 5.06 -2.63 -10.90
N GLN A 163 4.10 -1.70 -10.77
CA GLN A 163 4.00 -0.78 -9.63
C GLN A 163 2.88 -1.12 -8.64
N LEU A 164 2.32 -2.34 -8.69
CA LEU A 164 1.32 -2.80 -7.73
C LEU A 164 1.76 -2.60 -6.26
N SER A 165 3.06 -2.70 -5.97
CA SER A 165 3.60 -2.49 -4.63
C SER A 165 3.43 -1.07 -4.07
N VAL A 166 3.14 -0.09 -4.94
CA VAL A 166 2.91 1.31 -4.56
C VAL A 166 1.48 1.52 -4.06
N ILE A 167 0.56 0.59 -4.34
CA ILE A 167 -0.82 0.64 -3.83
C ILE A 167 -0.83 0.01 -2.44
N LYS A 168 -1.03 0.85 -1.43
CA LYS A 168 -1.10 0.43 -0.01
C LYS A 168 -2.46 -0.18 0.33
N LYS A 169 -3.54 0.32 -0.29
CA LYS A 169 -4.91 -0.08 0.01
C LYS A 169 -5.79 0.05 -1.21
N LEU A 170 -6.69 -0.90 -1.39
CA LEU A 170 -7.71 -0.91 -2.43
C LEU A 170 -9.03 -1.40 -1.82
N LYS A 171 -10.11 -0.65 -2.00
CA LYS A 171 -11.46 -1.00 -1.54
C LYS A 171 -12.46 -0.76 -2.66
N LYS A 172 -13.34 -1.73 -2.87
CA LYS A 172 -14.49 -1.60 -3.76
C LYS A 172 -15.75 -1.41 -2.93
N ALA A 173 -16.51 -0.36 -3.21
CA ALA A 173 -17.78 -0.09 -2.57
C ALA A 173 -18.93 -0.87 -3.26
N LYS A 174 -20.11 -0.88 -2.61
CA LYS A 174 -21.28 -1.61 -3.10
C LYS A 174 -21.86 -1.06 -4.40
N ASP A 175 -21.66 0.24 -4.64
CA ASP A 175 -22.05 0.95 -5.86
C ASP A 175 -21.06 0.75 -7.02
N GLY A 176 -19.97 0.00 -6.79
CA GLY A 176 -18.95 -0.25 -7.80
C GLY A 176 -17.79 0.76 -7.79
N SER A 177 -17.89 1.86 -7.03
CA SER A 177 -16.80 2.82 -6.87
C SER A 177 -15.59 2.19 -6.18
N VAL A 178 -14.40 2.72 -6.49
CA VAL A 178 -13.13 2.20 -5.97
C VAL A 178 -12.39 3.30 -5.20
N GLU A 179 -12.10 3.04 -3.93
CA GLU A 179 -11.22 3.84 -3.08
C GLU A 179 -9.85 3.17 -3.03
N PHE A 180 -8.77 3.92 -3.27
CA PHE A 180 -7.42 3.40 -3.12
C PHE A 180 -6.49 4.42 -2.44
N GLU A 181 -5.44 3.90 -1.82
CA GLU A 181 -4.42 4.68 -1.13
C GLU A 181 -3.06 4.23 -1.63
N LEU A 182 -2.19 5.18 -1.96
CA LEU A 182 -0.80 4.89 -2.25
C LEU A 182 0.01 4.71 -0.96
N VAL A 183 1.18 4.11 -1.08
CA VAL A 183 2.19 4.10 0.00
C VAL A 183 2.52 5.53 0.44
N ASP A 184 2.91 5.66 1.70
CA ASP A 184 3.21 6.97 2.29
C ASP A 184 4.52 7.55 1.72
N ALA A 185 4.38 8.39 0.71
CA ALA A 185 5.49 9.08 0.07
C ALA A 185 6.23 10.02 1.04
N VAL A 186 5.56 10.57 2.06
CA VAL A 186 6.19 11.44 3.06
C VAL A 186 7.12 10.62 3.94
N ARG A 187 6.66 9.47 4.42
CA ARG A 187 7.49 8.56 5.20
C ARG A 187 8.69 8.05 4.40
N ALA A 188 8.49 7.72 3.12
CA ALA A 188 9.59 7.34 2.24
C ALA A 188 10.63 8.47 2.09
N LYS A 189 10.19 9.71 1.88
CA LYS A 189 11.06 10.90 1.83
C LYS A 189 11.82 11.12 3.13
N GLU A 190 11.17 10.93 4.27
CA GLU A 190 11.82 11.04 5.59
C GLU A 190 12.94 10.00 5.74
N LEU A 191 12.68 8.73 5.41
CA LEU A 191 13.68 7.66 5.49
C LEU A 191 14.88 7.91 4.55
N ILE A 192 14.62 8.38 3.33
CA ILE A 192 15.66 8.79 2.37
C ILE A 192 16.45 9.98 2.92
N GLY A 193 15.78 11.01 3.44
CA GLY A 193 16.46 12.17 4.00
C GLY A 193 17.30 11.84 5.24
N ARG A 194 16.83 10.93 6.10
CA ARG A 194 17.64 10.39 7.21
C ARG A 194 18.85 9.62 6.70
N HIS A 195 18.68 8.82 5.63
CA HIS A 195 19.80 8.13 4.98
C HIS A 195 20.87 9.11 4.46
N HIS A 196 20.43 10.24 3.88
CA HIS A 196 21.29 11.33 3.42
C HIS A 196 21.72 12.31 4.53
N LYS A 197 21.35 12.07 5.79
CA LYS A 197 21.68 12.94 6.94
C LYS A 197 21.17 14.38 6.78
N LEU A 198 20.02 14.57 6.13
CA LEU A 198 19.38 15.88 5.93
C LEU A 198 18.63 16.39 7.17
N PHE A 199 18.34 15.50 8.12
CA PHE A 199 17.64 15.83 9.37
C PHE A 199 18.61 15.78 10.55
N THR A 200 18.45 16.70 11.49
CA THR A 200 19.23 16.73 12.74
C THR A 200 18.26 16.83 13.91
N ASP A 201 18.39 15.91 14.86
CA ASP A 201 17.60 15.92 16.09
C ASP A 201 18.42 16.66 17.17
N LYS A 202 17.92 17.79 17.67
CA LYS A 202 18.57 18.52 18.77
C LYS A 202 18.26 17.79 20.08
N VAL A 203 19.28 17.32 20.77
CA VAL A 203 19.16 16.73 22.11
C VAL A 203 19.88 17.63 23.11
N GLU A 204 19.15 18.16 24.08
CA GLU A 204 19.74 18.90 25.21
C GLU A 204 19.95 17.91 26.36
N HIS A 205 21.21 17.66 26.70
CA HIS A 205 21.58 16.93 27.91
C HIS A 205 21.87 17.93 29.03
N SER A 206 21.10 17.85 30.12
CA SER A 206 21.42 18.52 31.38
C SER A 206 21.60 17.46 32.47
N GLY A 207 22.67 17.60 33.26
CA GLY A 207 23.02 16.69 34.35
C GLY A 207 24.26 17.18 35.06
N ASP A 208 24.27 17.10 36.39
CA ASP A 208 25.45 17.39 37.21
C ASP A 208 26.42 16.21 37.16
N VAL A 209 27.63 16.46 36.65
CA VAL A 209 28.71 15.47 36.69
C VAL A 209 29.50 15.69 37.97
N GLY A 210 29.22 14.88 38.99
CA GLY A 210 30.03 14.85 40.21
C GLY A 210 31.40 14.25 39.91
N LEU A 211 32.43 15.10 39.79
CA LEU A 211 33.81 14.66 39.64
C LEU A 211 34.39 14.37 41.03
N VAL A 212 34.71 13.10 41.32
CA VAL A 212 35.49 12.75 42.51
C VAL A 212 36.96 12.73 42.11
N ILE A 213 37.71 13.77 42.48
CA ILE A 213 39.16 13.81 42.33
C ILE A 213 39.77 13.15 43.57
N GLY A 214 40.29 11.93 43.42
CA GLY A 214 41.14 11.31 44.41
C GLY A 214 42.52 11.96 44.38
N ILE A 215 42.82 12.80 45.37
CA ILE A 215 44.18 13.30 45.59
C ILE A 215 44.86 12.32 46.55
N ASP A 216 45.77 11.49 46.02
CA ASP A 216 46.67 10.73 46.88
C ASP A 216 47.73 11.70 47.44
N VAL A 217 47.53 12.10 48.70
CA VAL A 217 48.52 12.87 49.45
C VAL A 217 49.61 11.89 49.89
N ILE A 218 50.73 11.88 49.15
CA ILE A 218 51.93 11.15 49.55
C ILE A 218 52.56 11.91 50.73
N PRO A 219 52.64 11.33 51.94
CA PRO A 219 53.29 11.98 53.06
C PRO A 219 54.78 12.15 52.77
N PRO A 220 55.39 13.29 53.14
CA PRO A 220 56.83 13.47 52.98
C PRO A 220 57.58 12.41 53.78
N GLU A 221 58.56 11.77 53.14
CA GLU A 221 59.38 10.72 53.76
C GLU A 221 60.04 11.25 55.04
N GLY A 222 59.91 10.47 56.10
CA GLY A 222 60.33 10.83 57.45
C GLY A 222 61.79 11.30 57.50
N VAL A 223 61.99 12.44 58.16
CA VAL A 223 63.30 12.82 58.67
C VAL A 223 63.72 11.72 59.65
N ARG A 224 64.86 11.08 59.38
CA ARG A 224 65.52 10.20 60.32
C ARG A 224 65.94 11.04 61.53
N ASP A 225 65.35 10.76 62.68
CA ASP A 225 65.89 11.21 63.95
C ASP A 225 67.02 10.25 64.35
N ASP A 226 68.24 10.76 64.26
CA ASP A 226 69.43 10.12 64.78
C ASP A 226 69.49 10.38 66.30
N ALA A 227 69.30 9.34 67.11
CA ALA A 227 69.64 9.31 68.53
C ALA A 227 70.07 7.91 68.97
#